data_AF-A0A9E4PK09-F1
#
_entry.id   AF-A0A9E4PK09-F1
#
_cell.length_a   1.000
_cell.length_b   1.000
_cell.length_c   1.000
_cell.angle_alpha   90.00
_cell.angle_beta   90.00
_cell.angle_gamma   90.00
#
_symmetry.space_group_name_H-M   'P 1'
#
loop_
_entity.id
_entity.type
_entity.pdbx_description
1 polymer ?
#
loop_
_entity_poly.entity_id
_entity_poly.type
_entity_poly.pdbx_seq_one_letter_code
_entity_poly.pdbx_strand_id
1 'polypeptide(L)'
;VQFEEFIKRLGKDGLGIVGVSALGLALLVSLPRLRRLPADLLREPHVLVWVAAIVVLMASYTRLPHEIAYLLPLFPFGLFLMARYMSRGVLVFALVAIVVSGFVDFTSPDDVIGINSSTFTSARIGKGMLLSDIDTLKNQRDFAEEIREITTERREIRTPAVIVVGFIYPQLAMLFNDELEIGLLEKDKGAISQLSDKGRACDPRCDDKPEIEYVWLLDYDRLQRYLTEERTIYYTADAARSTFAVYGYRPGYFGGLELPLSRENPSLGAGTATSER
;
A
#
# COMPACT_ATOMS: atom_id res chain seq x y z
N VAL A 1 -17.99 3.89 13.26
CA VAL A 1 -16.54 3.59 13.22
C VAL A 1 -16.01 3.60 11.79
N GLN A 2 -16.51 2.76 10.87
CA GLN A 2 -15.97 2.66 9.49
C GLN A 2 -15.96 3.97 8.66
N PHE A 3 -17.01 4.80 8.74
CA PHE A 3 -17.08 6.04 7.95
C PHE A 3 -16.12 7.14 8.44
N GLU A 4 -15.93 7.24 9.76
CA GLU A 4 -14.98 8.21 10.33
C GLU A 4 -13.54 7.83 9.97
N GLU A 5 -13.21 6.53 10.07
CA GLU A 5 -11.92 6.01 9.65
C GLU A 5 -11.69 6.19 8.15
N PHE A 6 -12.73 6.03 7.33
CA PHE A 6 -12.69 6.36 5.91
C PHE A 6 -12.33 7.83 5.66
N ILE A 7 -13.03 8.78 6.30
CA ILE A 7 -12.74 10.21 6.12
C ILE A 7 -11.32 10.53 6.58
N LYS A 8 -10.89 9.94 7.70
CA LYS A 8 -9.53 10.09 8.22
C LYS A 8 -8.50 9.58 7.22
N ARG A 9 -8.67 8.37 6.68
CA ARG A 9 -7.76 7.77 5.68
C ARG A 9 -7.75 8.53 4.36
N LEU A 10 -8.92 8.86 3.80
CA LEU A 10 -9.00 9.65 2.57
C LEU A 10 -8.39 11.05 2.73
N GLY A 11 -8.62 11.68 3.88
CA GLY A 11 -8.12 13.01 4.16
C GLY A 11 -6.62 13.04 4.46
N LYS A 12 -6.15 12.19 5.38
CA LYS A 12 -4.74 12.11 5.78
C LYS A 12 -3.91 11.47 4.66
N ASP A 13 -4.24 10.24 4.31
CA ASP A 13 -3.41 9.43 3.42
C ASP A 13 -3.61 9.85 1.96
N GLY A 14 -4.84 10.20 1.55
CA GLY A 14 -5.10 10.56 0.15
C GLY A 14 -4.70 11.99 -0.23
N LEU A 15 -5.10 12.98 0.58
CA LEU A 15 -5.02 14.40 0.20
C LEU A 15 -4.01 15.21 1.02
N GLY A 16 -3.59 14.69 2.18
CA GLY A 16 -2.84 15.45 3.18
C GLY A 16 -3.68 16.57 3.83
N ILE A 17 -3.17 17.13 4.93
CA ILE A 17 -3.88 18.20 5.66
C ILE A 17 -4.08 19.44 4.77
N VAL A 18 -3.10 19.76 3.92
CA VAL A 18 -3.16 20.88 2.98
C VAL A 18 -4.29 20.67 1.96
N GLY A 19 -4.36 19.49 1.35
CA GLY A 19 -5.37 19.18 0.34
C GLY A 19 -6.78 19.19 0.93
N VAL A 20 -6.97 18.59 2.11
CA VAL A 20 -8.25 18.61 2.84
C VAL A 20 -8.67 20.03 3.19
N SER A 21 -7.75 20.85 3.71
CA SER A 21 -8.05 22.22 4.11
C SER A 21 -8.43 23.08 2.90
N ALA A 22 -7.69 22.94 1.79
CA ALA A 22 -7.99 23.65 0.56
C ALA A 22 -9.33 23.23 -0.05
N LEU A 23 -9.64 21.93 -0.06
CA LEU A 23 -10.91 21.41 -0.54
C LEU A 23 -12.07 21.88 0.36
N GLY A 24 -11.89 21.88 1.68
CA GLY A 24 -12.86 22.41 2.64
C GLY A 24 -13.14 23.89 2.41
N LEU A 25 -12.09 24.71 2.25
CA LEU A 25 -12.22 26.12 1.92
C LEU A 25 -12.94 26.33 0.57
N ALA A 26 -12.58 25.55 -0.45
CA ALA A 26 -13.22 25.61 -1.77
C ALA A 26 -14.71 25.27 -1.70
N LEU A 27 -15.10 24.28 -0.88
CA LEU A 27 -16.50 23.93 -0.62
C LEU A 27 -17.23 25.05 0.12
N LEU A 28 -16.62 25.65 1.15
CA LEU A 28 -17.21 26.76 1.90
C LEU A 28 -17.47 27.98 1.00
N VAL A 29 -16.50 28.36 0.17
CA VAL A 29 -16.67 29.47 -0.79
C VAL A 29 -17.74 29.15 -1.84
N SER A 30 -17.88 27.87 -2.20
CA SER A 30 -18.86 27.41 -3.20
C SER A 30 -20.24 27.10 -2.62
N LEU A 31 -20.44 27.24 -1.30
CA LEU A 31 -21.67 26.90 -0.60
C LEU A 31 -22.94 27.56 -1.22
N PRO A 32 -22.93 28.84 -1.65
CA PRO A 32 -24.12 29.45 -2.27
C PRO A 32 -24.55 28.75 -3.57
N ARG A 33 -23.60 28.22 -4.34
CA ARG A 33 -23.88 27.47 -5.57
C ARG A 33 -24.27 26.03 -5.25
N LEU A 34 -23.62 25.43 -4.25
CA LEU A 34 -23.90 24.06 -3.79
C LEU A 34 -25.33 23.91 -3.24
N ARG A 35 -25.94 24.98 -2.72
CA ARG A 35 -27.37 24.99 -2.33
C ARG A 35 -28.34 24.64 -3.47
N ARG A 36 -27.91 24.73 -4.73
CA ARG A 36 -28.72 24.34 -5.90
C ARG A 36 -28.68 22.84 -6.19
N LEU A 37 -27.71 22.11 -5.62
CA LEU A 37 -27.47 20.70 -5.88
C LEU A 37 -28.73 19.81 -5.70
N PRO A 38 -29.58 19.97 -4.67
CA PRO A 38 -30.80 19.17 -4.56
C PRO A 38 -31.80 19.40 -5.70
N ALA A 39 -31.91 20.64 -6.19
CA ALA A 39 -32.79 20.96 -7.31
C ALA A 39 -32.21 20.45 -8.63
N ASP A 40 -30.88 20.57 -8.81
CA ASP A 40 -30.17 20.11 -10.00
C ASP A 40 -30.17 18.57 -10.08
N LEU A 41 -30.13 17.86 -8.94
CA LEU A 41 -30.24 16.40 -8.89
C LEU A 41 -31.59 15.88 -9.42
N LEU A 42 -32.66 16.65 -9.26
CA LEU A 42 -34.00 16.32 -9.76
C LEU A 42 -34.21 16.73 -11.22
N ARG A 43 -33.49 17.76 -11.70
CA ARG A 43 -33.69 18.36 -13.02
C ARG A 43 -32.67 17.90 -14.07
N GLU A 44 -31.45 17.59 -13.66
CA GLU A 44 -30.32 17.29 -14.55
C GLU A 44 -29.89 15.82 -14.40
N PRO A 45 -30.17 14.96 -15.38
CA PRO A 45 -29.88 13.53 -15.27
C PRO A 45 -28.37 13.24 -15.13
N HIS A 46 -27.51 14.08 -15.70
CA HIS A 46 -26.05 13.93 -15.57
C HIS A 46 -25.58 14.09 -14.12
N VAL A 47 -26.10 15.08 -13.40
CA VAL A 47 -25.76 15.31 -11.98
C VAL A 47 -26.22 14.13 -11.14
N LEU A 48 -27.43 13.61 -11.39
CA LEU A 48 -27.94 12.41 -10.73
C LEU A 48 -27.00 11.21 -10.96
N VAL A 49 -26.57 10.98 -12.21
CA VAL A 49 -25.67 9.88 -12.55
C VAL A 49 -24.32 10.01 -11.84
N TRP A 50 -23.72 11.21 -11.81
CA TRP A 50 -22.45 11.41 -11.11
C TRP A 50 -22.56 11.18 -9.60
N VAL A 51 -23.62 11.69 -8.97
CA VAL A 51 -23.87 11.47 -7.55
C VAL A 51 -24.16 10.00 -7.26
N ALA A 52 -24.97 9.34 -8.09
CA ALA A 52 -25.25 7.92 -7.96
C ALA A 52 -23.98 7.07 -8.11
N ALA A 53 -23.12 7.38 -9.07
CA ALA A 53 -21.82 6.72 -9.24
C ALA A 53 -20.94 6.87 -7.99
N ILE A 54 -20.87 8.08 -7.43
CA ILE A 54 -20.15 8.34 -6.17
C ILE A 54 -20.72 7.49 -5.03
N VAL A 55 -22.04 7.47 -4.85
CA VAL A 55 -22.70 6.69 -3.79
C VAL A 55 -22.47 5.19 -3.96
N VAL A 56 -22.58 4.66 -5.19
CA VAL A 56 -22.35 3.24 -5.47
C VAL A 56 -20.89 2.86 -5.21
N LEU A 57 -19.92 3.66 -5.68
CA LEU A 57 -18.49 3.41 -5.43
C LEU A 57 -18.18 3.46 -3.93
N MET A 58 -18.72 4.44 -3.22
CA MET A 58 -18.59 4.54 -1.77
C MET A 58 -19.20 3.34 -1.03
N ALA A 59 -20.40 2.89 -1.44
CA ALA A 59 -21.05 1.73 -0.85
C ALA A 59 -20.34 0.40 -1.19
N SER A 60 -19.72 0.30 -2.36
CA SER A 60 -18.85 -0.81 -2.71
C SER A 60 -17.59 -0.83 -1.85
N TYR A 61 -16.99 0.35 -1.60
CA TYR A 61 -15.80 0.47 -0.78
C TYR A 61 -16.04 0.06 0.67
N THR A 62 -17.19 0.38 1.27
CA THR A 62 -17.50 -0.05 2.64
C THR A 62 -17.61 -1.57 2.78
N ARG A 63 -17.88 -2.29 1.68
CA ARG A 63 -17.86 -3.76 1.63
C ARG A 63 -16.46 -4.34 1.40
N LEU A 64 -15.57 -3.62 0.73
CA LEU A 64 -14.22 -4.07 0.38
C LEU A 64 -13.14 -3.02 0.76
N PRO A 65 -13.02 -2.62 2.04
CA PRO A 65 -12.03 -1.65 2.45
C PRO A 65 -10.66 -2.33 2.56
N HIS A 66 -9.97 -2.47 1.43
CA HIS A 66 -8.61 -3.01 1.41
C HIS A 66 -7.59 -1.93 1.09
N GLU A 67 -7.80 -1.14 0.03
CA GLU A 67 -6.85 -0.11 -0.39
C GLU A 67 -7.55 1.17 -0.85
N ILE A 68 -7.02 2.35 -0.49
CA ILE A 68 -7.49 3.65 -0.98
C ILE A 68 -7.53 3.72 -2.51
N ALA A 69 -6.67 2.94 -3.18
CA ALA A 69 -6.63 2.83 -4.64
C ALA A 69 -7.99 2.44 -5.26
N TYR A 70 -8.85 1.71 -4.54
CA TYR A 70 -10.21 1.40 -5.01
C TYR A 70 -11.13 2.62 -5.14
N LEU A 71 -10.74 3.77 -4.57
CA LEU A 71 -11.46 5.04 -4.72
C LEU A 71 -11.01 5.84 -5.95
N LEU A 72 -9.99 5.40 -6.69
CA LEU A 72 -9.54 6.06 -7.92
C LEU A 72 -10.70 6.34 -8.92
N PRO A 73 -11.65 5.42 -9.13
CA PRO A 73 -12.80 5.68 -10.01
C PRO A 73 -13.76 6.78 -9.51
N LEU A 74 -13.67 7.20 -8.24
CA LEU A 74 -14.50 8.26 -7.66
C LEU A 74 -14.10 9.65 -8.15
N PHE A 75 -12.80 9.87 -8.39
CA PHE A 75 -12.24 11.20 -8.65
C PHE A 75 -12.83 11.88 -9.89
N PRO A 76 -13.03 11.22 -11.04
CA PRO A 76 -13.64 11.86 -12.21
C PRO A 76 -15.02 12.46 -11.92
N PHE A 77 -15.88 11.75 -11.17
CA PHE A 77 -17.21 12.23 -10.80
C PHE A 77 -17.14 13.38 -9.78
N GLY A 78 -16.21 13.30 -8.82
CA GLY A 78 -15.93 14.39 -7.90
C GLY A 78 -15.50 15.66 -8.66
N LEU A 79 -14.61 15.52 -9.64
CA LEU A 79 -14.14 16.61 -10.49
C LEU A 79 -15.28 17.21 -11.34
N PHE A 80 -16.19 16.40 -11.87
CA PHE A 80 -17.37 16.91 -12.59
C PHE A 80 -18.29 17.74 -11.68
N LEU A 81 -18.53 17.28 -10.46
CA LEU A 81 -19.30 18.05 -9.47
C LEU A 81 -18.56 19.36 -9.10
N MET A 82 -17.27 19.29 -8.84
CA MET A 82 -16.46 20.48 -8.54
C MET A 82 -16.51 21.47 -9.72
N ALA A 83 -16.35 21.01 -10.95
CA ALA A 83 -16.41 21.86 -12.13
C ALA A 83 -17.78 22.52 -12.34
N ARG A 84 -18.88 21.85 -11.97
CA ARG A 84 -20.24 22.38 -12.06
C ARG A 84 -20.52 23.46 -11.02
N TYR A 85 -20.12 23.23 -9.76
CA TYR A 85 -20.54 24.06 -8.64
C TYR A 85 -19.49 25.08 -8.17
N MET A 86 -18.20 24.86 -8.45
CA MET A 86 -17.14 25.81 -8.07
C MET A 86 -16.99 26.89 -9.15
N SER A 87 -16.49 28.07 -8.76
CA SER A 87 -16.03 29.05 -9.75
C SER A 87 -14.71 28.58 -10.36
N ARG A 88 -14.40 29.01 -11.59
CA ARG A 88 -13.15 28.64 -12.28
C ARG A 88 -11.91 28.91 -11.42
N GLY A 89 -11.88 30.05 -10.73
CA GLY A 89 -10.78 30.40 -9.82
C GLY A 89 -10.67 29.47 -8.62
N VAL A 90 -11.79 29.14 -7.98
CA VAL A 90 -11.83 28.22 -6.82
C VAL A 90 -11.43 26.81 -7.24
N LEU A 91 -11.90 26.33 -8.40
CA LEU A 91 -11.52 25.03 -8.94
C LEU A 91 -10.02 24.95 -9.21
N VAL A 92 -9.45 25.93 -9.91
CA VAL A 92 -8.01 25.97 -10.19
C VAL A 92 -7.20 26.00 -8.90
N PHE A 93 -7.61 26.81 -7.92
CA PHE A 93 -6.97 26.84 -6.60
C PHE A 93 -7.01 25.48 -5.91
N ALA A 94 -8.17 24.81 -5.88
CA ALA A 94 -8.31 23.49 -5.26
C ALA A 94 -7.43 22.44 -5.96
N LEU A 95 -7.39 22.43 -7.29
CA LEU A 95 -6.55 21.50 -8.06
C LEU A 95 -5.05 21.75 -7.82
N VAL A 96 -4.62 23.00 -7.83
CA VAL A 96 -3.22 23.35 -7.52
C VAL A 96 -2.87 22.93 -6.09
N ALA A 97 -3.75 23.17 -5.12
CA ALA A 97 -3.52 22.77 -3.74
C ALA A 97 -3.42 21.25 -3.57
N ILE A 98 -4.25 20.47 -4.26
CA ILE A 98 -4.18 19.00 -4.27
C ILE A 98 -2.88 18.51 -4.90
N VAL A 99 -2.44 19.12 -6.00
CA VAL A 99 -1.16 18.76 -6.62
C VAL A 99 0.01 19.08 -5.69
N VAL A 100 0.01 20.29 -5.09
CA VAL A 100 1.06 20.73 -4.17
C VAL A 100 1.09 19.88 -2.90
N SER A 101 -0.07 19.42 -2.39
CA SER A 101 -0.11 18.55 -1.21
C SER A 101 0.55 17.19 -1.44
N GLY A 102 0.63 16.72 -2.69
CA GLY A 102 1.42 15.54 -3.04
C GLY A 102 2.92 15.72 -2.80
N PHE A 103 3.44 16.96 -2.86
CA PHE A 103 4.86 17.27 -2.67
C PHE A 103 5.19 17.77 -1.26
N VAL A 104 4.24 18.45 -0.63
CA VAL A 104 4.43 19.08 0.69
C VAL A 104 3.32 18.61 1.61
N ASP A 105 3.69 17.96 2.71
CA ASP A 105 2.75 17.63 3.77
C ASP A 105 3.18 18.26 5.10
N PHE A 106 2.19 18.62 5.91
CA PHE A 106 2.41 19.05 7.27
C PHE A 106 2.10 17.86 8.17
N THR A 107 3.11 17.05 8.44
CA THR A 107 2.94 15.91 9.33
C THR A 107 3.20 16.31 10.78
N SER A 108 2.34 15.83 11.68
CA SER A 108 2.64 15.82 13.11
C SER A 108 3.58 14.64 13.37
N PRO A 109 4.68 14.82 14.14
CA PRO A 109 5.60 13.74 14.49
C PRO A 109 4.95 12.58 15.25
N ASP A 110 3.80 12.82 15.89
CA ASP A 110 3.09 11.82 16.66
C ASP A 110 2.06 11.10 15.78
N ASP A 111 2.32 9.82 15.48
CA ASP A 111 1.41 8.92 14.74
C ASP A 111 0.09 8.61 15.49
N VAL A 112 -0.09 9.14 16.70
CA VAL A 112 -1.30 8.97 17.50
C VAL A 112 -2.21 10.19 17.34
N ILE A 113 -3.31 10.00 16.61
CA ILE A 113 -4.33 11.02 16.36
C ILE A 113 -5.11 11.33 17.65
N GLY A 114 -4.54 12.17 18.49
CA GLY A 114 -5.32 13.06 19.33
C GLY A 114 -5.50 14.37 18.58
N ILE A 115 -6.75 14.85 18.41
CA ILE A 115 -7.01 16.27 18.14
C ILE A 115 -6.70 17.02 19.44
N ASN A 116 -5.43 17.05 19.82
CA ASN A 116 -4.92 17.87 20.88
C ASN A 116 -4.34 19.12 20.24
N SER A 117 -4.50 20.26 20.93
CA SER A 117 -3.91 21.54 20.53
C SER A 117 -2.38 21.48 20.36
N SER A 118 -1.72 20.45 20.90
CA SER A 118 -0.30 20.16 20.69
C SER A 118 0.04 19.81 19.23
N THR A 119 -0.87 19.20 18.47
CA THR A 119 -0.65 18.80 17.07
C THR A 119 -0.41 19.99 16.14
N PHE A 120 -1.02 21.15 16.46
CA PHE A 120 -0.83 22.38 15.67
C PHE A 120 0.49 23.10 16.00
N THR A 121 1.08 22.86 17.17
CA THR A 121 2.33 23.52 17.59
C THR A 121 3.59 22.73 17.24
N SER A 122 3.46 21.43 16.94
CA SER A 122 4.57 20.56 16.53
C SER A 122 4.64 20.27 15.03
N ALA A 123 3.78 20.90 14.22
CA ALA A 123 3.74 20.67 12.78
C ALA A 123 5.10 20.91 12.12
N ARG A 124 5.66 19.88 11.49
CA ARG A 124 6.88 19.98 10.69
C ARG A 124 6.53 19.89 9.21
N ILE A 125 7.30 20.59 8.39
CA ILE A 125 7.23 20.43 6.93
C ILE A 125 7.88 19.07 6.61
N GLY A 126 7.04 18.10 6.25
CA GLY A 126 7.44 16.78 5.81
C GLY A 126 7.50 16.68 4.28
N LYS A 127 8.06 15.59 3.79
CA LYS A 127 7.92 15.20 2.38
C LYS A 127 6.46 14.81 2.15
N GLY A 128 5.84 15.33 1.09
CA GLY A 128 4.51 14.89 0.69
C GLY A 128 4.49 13.41 0.29
N MET A 129 3.29 12.82 0.27
CA MET A 129 3.09 11.38 0.01
C MET A 129 3.83 10.92 -1.25
N LEU A 130 3.78 11.68 -2.34
CA LEU A 130 4.42 11.29 -3.61
C LEU A 130 5.95 11.17 -3.47
N LEU A 131 6.59 12.06 -2.72
CA LEU A 131 8.04 11.99 -2.49
C LEU A 131 8.40 10.85 -1.54
N SER A 132 7.58 10.63 -0.50
CA SER A 132 7.74 9.50 0.42
C SER A 132 7.59 8.16 -0.30
N ASP A 133 6.63 8.05 -1.22
CA ASP A 133 6.39 6.85 -2.01
C ASP A 133 7.53 6.58 -2.99
N ILE A 134 8.08 7.62 -3.64
CA ILE A 134 9.25 7.47 -4.52
C ILE A 134 10.46 6.94 -3.73
N ASP A 135 10.74 7.50 -2.55
CA ASP A 135 11.83 7.03 -1.70
C ASP A 135 11.60 5.59 -1.24
N THR A 136 10.36 5.25 -0.88
CA THR A 136 9.96 3.90 -0.48
C THR A 136 10.15 2.91 -1.62
N LEU A 137 9.65 3.22 -2.83
CA LEU A 137 9.80 2.39 -4.02
C LEU A 137 11.27 2.20 -4.41
N LYS A 138 12.09 3.26 -4.29
CA LYS A 138 13.53 3.17 -4.54
C LYS A 138 14.21 2.25 -3.52
N ASN A 139 13.90 2.40 -2.23
CA ASN A 139 14.43 1.54 -1.19
C ASN A 139 14.01 0.08 -1.40
N GLN A 140 12.75 -0.17 -1.77
CA GLN A 140 12.25 -1.52 -2.06
C GLN A 140 12.93 -2.12 -3.29
N ARG A 141 13.12 -1.34 -4.36
CA ARG A 141 13.85 -1.78 -5.56
C ARG A 141 15.28 -2.16 -5.23
N ASP A 142 16.02 -1.24 -4.60
CA ASP A 142 17.42 -1.49 -4.27
C ASP A 142 17.58 -2.69 -3.30
N PHE A 143 16.61 -2.89 -2.39
CA PHE A 143 16.60 -4.04 -1.49
C PHE A 143 16.28 -5.36 -2.22
N ALA A 144 15.39 -5.33 -3.22
CA ALA A 144 15.14 -6.48 -4.10
C ALA A 144 16.38 -6.83 -4.94
N GLU A 145 17.09 -5.82 -5.46
CA GLU A 145 18.38 -5.99 -6.15
C GLU A 145 19.42 -6.65 -5.26
N GLU A 146 19.55 -6.21 -4.01
CA GLU A 146 20.49 -6.79 -3.04
C GLU A 146 20.16 -8.25 -2.72
N ILE A 147 18.88 -8.59 -2.53
CA ILE A 147 18.47 -9.99 -2.36
C ILE A 147 18.90 -10.80 -3.58
N ARG A 148 18.69 -10.30 -4.79
CA ARG A 148 19.09 -11.00 -6.01
C ARG A 148 20.61 -11.19 -6.08
N GLU A 149 21.39 -10.13 -5.84
CA GLU A 149 22.86 -10.18 -5.85
C GLU A 149 23.40 -11.24 -4.86
N ILE A 150 22.87 -11.28 -3.64
CA ILE A 150 23.28 -12.26 -2.63
C ILE A 150 22.94 -13.69 -3.05
N THR A 151 21.86 -13.88 -3.79
CA THR A 151 21.32 -15.21 -4.09
C THR A 151 21.86 -15.79 -5.39
N THR A 152 22.28 -14.96 -6.34
CA THR A 152 22.90 -15.40 -7.60
C THR A 152 24.41 -15.30 -7.59
N GLU A 153 24.97 -14.18 -7.11
CA GLU A 153 26.38 -13.85 -7.30
C GLU A 153 27.22 -14.29 -6.11
N ARG A 154 26.70 -14.14 -4.88
CA ARG A 154 27.39 -14.53 -3.66
C ARG A 154 27.06 -15.97 -3.30
N ARG A 155 27.96 -16.90 -3.64
CA ARG A 155 27.83 -18.36 -3.41
C ARG A 155 27.78 -18.81 -1.93
N GLU A 156 27.35 -17.94 -1.02
CA GLU A 156 27.20 -18.25 0.41
C GLU A 156 25.85 -18.90 0.73
N ILE A 157 24.89 -18.84 -0.21
CA ILE A 157 23.58 -19.50 -0.09
C ILE A 157 23.71 -20.99 -0.42
N ARG A 158 23.30 -21.84 0.51
CA ARG A 158 23.26 -23.29 0.34
C ARG A 158 22.03 -23.69 -0.44
N THR A 159 22.20 -24.25 -1.63
CA THR A 159 21.10 -24.76 -2.46
C THR A 159 20.89 -26.27 -2.24
N PRO A 160 19.64 -26.78 -2.38
CA PRO A 160 18.41 -26.04 -2.70
C PRO A 160 17.92 -25.16 -1.52
N ALA A 161 17.45 -23.96 -1.83
CA ALA A 161 17.04 -22.95 -0.85
C ALA A 161 15.64 -22.41 -1.09
N VAL A 162 14.96 -22.03 0.00
CA VAL A 162 13.74 -21.22 -0.02
C VAL A 162 14.02 -19.90 0.67
N ILE A 163 13.68 -18.80 0.04
CA ILE A 163 13.96 -17.45 0.51
C ILE A 163 12.65 -16.73 0.79
N VAL A 164 12.36 -16.54 2.08
CA VAL A 164 11.17 -15.83 2.54
C VAL A 164 11.47 -14.33 2.50
N VAL A 165 10.94 -13.64 1.49
CA VAL A 165 11.30 -12.24 1.20
C VAL A 165 10.34 -11.22 1.80
N GLY A 166 9.16 -11.63 2.27
CA GLY A 166 8.20 -10.72 2.89
C GLY A 166 7.66 -9.71 1.87
N PHE A 167 7.30 -8.51 2.35
CA PHE A 167 6.59 -7.52 1.54
C PHE A 167 7.34 -7.01 0.30
N ILE A 168 8.61 -7.38 0.13
CA ILE A 168 9.44 -7.07 -1.04
C ILE A 168 9.16 -8.00 -2.22
N TYR A 169 8.43 -9.09 -1.98
CA TYR A 169 8.09 -10.06 -3.02
C TYR A 169 7.56 -9.44 -4.32
N PRO A 170 6.60 -8.48 -4.31
CA PRO A 170 6.07 -7.89 -5.54
C PRO A 170 7.16 -7.15 -6.33
N GLN A 171 8.02 -6.38 -5.66
CA GLN A 171 9.10 -5.64 -6.31
C GLN A 171 10.14 -6.58 -6.89
N LEU A 172 10.51 -7.65 -6.17
CA LEU A 172 11.42 -8.68 -6.67
C LEU A 172 10.84 -9.39 -7.90
N ALA A 173 9.59 -9.83 -7.84
CA ALA A 173 8.93 -10.50 -8.94
C ALA A 173 8.76 -9.59 -10.17
N MET A 174 8.42 -8.31 -9.99
CA MET A 174 8.29 -7.35 -11.08
C MET A 174 9.64 -6.99 -11.71
N LEU A 175 10.68 -6.79 -10.89
CA LEU A 175 12.00 -6.37 -11.36
C LEU A 175 12.71 -7.47 -12.14
N PHE A 176 12.54 -8.74 -11.73
CA PHE A 176 13.19 -9.90 -12.32
C PHE A 176 12.21 -10.83 -13.04
N ASN A 177 11.11 -10.30 -13.57
CA ASN A 177 10.08 -11.08 -14.27
C ASN A 177 10.61 -11.81 -15.53
N ASP A 178 11.68 -11.31 -16.14
CA ASP A 178 12.30 -11.94 -17.30
C ASP A 178 13.24 -13.10 -16.93
N GLU A 179 13.65 -13.19 -15.65
CA GLU A 179 14.56 -14.21 -15.12
C GLU A 179 13.86 -15.26 -14.26
N LEU A 180 12.77 -14.88 -13.60
CA LEU A 180 12.07 -15.71 -12.63
C LEU A 180 10.76 -16.23 -13.21
N GLU A 181 10.49 -17.51 -12.97
CA GLU A 181 9.16 -18.05 -13.23
C GLU A 181 8.24 -17.68 -12.06
N ILE A 182 7.26 -16.81 -12.32
CA ILE A 182 6.28 -16.38 -11.31
C ILE A 182 5.13 -17.38 -11.26
N GLY A 183 4.88 -17.92 -10.07
CA GLY A 183 3.78 -18.82 -9.79
C GLY A 183 3.03 -18.47 -8.50
N LEU A 184 2.02 -19.29 -8.21
CA LEU A 184 1.31 -19.25 -6.94
C LEU A 184 1.63 -20.51 -6.18
N LEU A 185 2.01 -20.38 -4.91
CA LEU A 185 2.11 -21.55 -4.04
C LEU A 185 0.72 -22.05 -3.65
N GLU A 186 -0.19 -21.12 -3.35
CA GLU A 186 -1.60 -21.41 -3.05
C GLU A 186 -2.47 -20.36 -3.69
N LYS A 187 -3.60 -20.80 -4.26
CA LYS A 187 -4.65 -19.89 -4.69
C LYS A 187 -5.58 -19.65 -3.52
N ASP A 188 -5.51 -18.47 -2.91
CA ASP A 188 -6.48 -18.09 -1.90
C ASP A 188 -7.77 -17.70 -2.60
N LYS A 189 -8.79 -18.57 -2.54
CA LYS A 189 -10.11 -18.28 -3.13
C LYS A 189 -10.92 -17.29 -2.28
N GLY A 190 -10.50 -17.01 -1.05
CA GLY A 190 -11.15 -16.09 -0.12
C GLY A 190 -10.67 -14.65 -0.23
N ALA A 191 -9.54 -14.40 -0.89
CA ALA A 191 -8.95 -13.07 -1.04
C ALA A 191 -8.79 -12.72 -2.53
N ILE A 192 -9.09 -11.47 -2.89
CA ILE A 192 -9.22 -11.03 -4.30
C ILE A 192 -7.88 -10.46 -4.84
N SER A 193 -6.82 -10.41 -4.04
CA SER A 193 -5.56 -9.76 -4.42
C SER A 193 -4.41 -10.75 -4.66
N GLN A 194 -3.60 -10.50 -5.69
CA GLN A 194 -2.30 -11.17 -5.85
C GLN A 194 -1.33 -10.84 -4.71
N LEU A 195 -1.57 -9.75 -3.96
CA LEU A 195 -0.88 -9.42 -2.72
C LEU A 195 -1.44 -10.19 -1.51
N SER A 196 -2.51 -10.98 -1.66
CA SER A 196 -3.01 -11.91 -0.65
C SER A 196 -2.74 -13.38 -1.01
N ASP A 197 -2.48 -13.67 -2.27
CA ASP A 197 -2.04 -14.99 -2.70
C ASP A 197 -0.61 -15.24 -2.19
N LYS A 198 -0.34 -16.47 -1.75
CA LYS A 198 1.02 -16.91 -1.37
C LYS A 198 1.86 -17.04 -2.64
N GLY A 199 2.38 -15.93 -3.16
CA GLY A 199 3.21 -15.90 -4.36
C GLY A 199 4.52 -16.67 -4.19
N ARG A 200 4.97 -17.29 -5.29
CA ARG A 200 6.34 -17.82 -5.45
C ARG A 200 6.98 -17.36 -6.75
N ALA A 201 8.29 -17.18 -6.72
CA ALA A 201 9.11 -16.99 -7.90
C ALA A 201 10.29 -17.97 -7.85
N CYS A 202 10.65 -18.62 -8.95
CA CYS A 202 11.72 -19.60 -8.97
C CYS A 202 12.75 -19.33 -10.07
N ASP A 203 14.00 -19.72 -9.82
CA ASP A 203 15.09 -19.64 -10.79
C ASP A 203 15.35 -21.03 -11.41
N PRO A 204 15.39 -21.21 -12.74
CA PRO A 204 14.52 -20.66 -13.80
C PRO A 204 13.37 -21.62 -14.17
N ARG A 205 13.09 -22.66 -13.35
CA ARG A 205 11.94 -23.57 -13.52
C ARG A 205 11.32 -23.94 -12.17
N CYS A 206 10.09 -23.53 -11.93
CA CYS A 206 9.36 -23.87 -10.70
C CYS A 206 8.94 -25.36 -10.65
N ASP A 207 8.84 -26.03 -11.79
CA ASP A 207 8.34 -27.41 -11.87
C ASP A 207 9.39 -28.48 -11.51
N ASP A 208 10.69 -28.16 -11.60
CA ASP A 208 11.81 -29.10 -11.45
C ASP A 208 12.69 -28.78 -10.22
N LYS A 209 12.14 -28.86 -9.00
CA LYS A 209 12.86 -28.61 -7.72
C LYS A 209 13.88 -27.46 -7.83
N PRO A 210 13.40 -26.20 -7.90
CA PRO A 210 14.28 -25.07 -8.19
C PRO A 210 15.41 -24.96 -7.17
N GLU A 211 16.59 -24.55 -7.64
CA GLU A 211 17.73 -24.30 -6.75
C GLU A 211 17.39 -23.22 -5.73
N ILE A 212 16.66 -22.20 -6.16
CA ILE A 212 16.20 -21.10 -5.31
C ILE A 212 14.73 -20.81 -5.60
N GLU A 213 13.92 -20.78 -4.54
CA GLU A 213 12.52 -20.35 -4.59
C GLU A 213 12.31 -19.16 -3.65
N TYR A 214 11.84 -18.04 -4.18
CA TYR A 214 11.45 -16.86 -3.42
C TYR A 214 9.96 -16.95 -3.09
N VAL A 215 9.61 -16.71 -1.84
CA VAL A 215 8.23 -16.81 -1.36
C VAL A 215 7.88 -15.59 -0.53
N TRP A 216 6.63 -15.12 -0.62
CA TRP A 216 6.19 -13.97 0.18
C TRP A 216 6.28 -14.28 1.69
N LEU A 217 5.47 -15.24 2.16
CA LEU A 217 5.49 -15.75 3.53
C LEU A 217 5.28 -17.27 3.49
N LEU A 218 5.78 -17.97 4.52
CA LEU A 218 5.57 -19.40 4.71
C LEU A 218 4.62 -19.65 5.87
N ASP A 219 3.58 -20.45 5.65
CA ASP A 219 2.86 -21.08 6.75
C ASP A 219 3.68 -22.23 7.35
N TYR A 220 3.23 -22.73 8.50
CA TYR A 220 3.95 -23.76 9.24
C TYR A 220 4.05 -25.09 8.48
N ASP A 221 2.97 -25.53 7.82
CA ASP A 221 2.94 -26.81 7.11
C ASP A 221 3.91 -26.83 5.93
N ARG A 222 4.05 -25.70 5.22
CA ARG A 222 5.00 -25.54 4.12
C ARG A 222 6.43 -25.45 4.60
N LEU A 223 6.67 -24.76 5.70
CA LEU A 223 7.98 -24.76 6.33
C LEU A 223 8.42 -26.20 6.64
N GLN A 224 7.55 -26.99 7.29
CA GLN A 224 7.85 -28.39 7.60
C GLN A 224 8.10 -29.23 6.36
N ARG A 225 7.33 -28.99 5.27
CA ARG A 225 7.55 -29.65 3.98
C ARG A 225 8.94 -29.34 3.42
N TYR A 226 9.32 -28.06 3.35
CA TYR A 226 10.62 -27.68 2.81
C TYR A 226 11.79 -28.19 3.65
N LEU A 227 11.63 -28.24 4.98
CA LEU A 227 12.63 -28.86 5.87
C LEU A 227 12.75 -30.38 5.62
N THR A 228 11.63 -31.06 5.37
CA THR A 228 11.61 -32.50 5.02
C THR A 228 12.25 -32.76 3.65
N GLU A 229 12.14 -31.80 2.72
CA GLU A 229 12.79 -31.82 1.41
C GLU A 229 14.28 -31.41 1.46
N GLU A 230 14.84 -31.25 2.66
CA GLU A 230 16.24 -30.85 2.91
C GLU A 230 16.61 -29.49 2.29
N ARG A 231 15.62 -28.59 2.11
CA ARG A 231 15.87 -27.23 1.61
C ARG A 231 16.30 -26.32 2.73
N THR A 232 17.33 -25.51 2.47
CA THR A 232 17.77 -24.49 3.42
C THR A 232 16.81 -23.30 3.39
N ILE A 233 16.32 -22.88 4.55
CA ILE A 233 15.41 -21.74 4.65
C ILE A 233 16.22 -20.50 4.96
N TYR A 234 16.10 -19.49 4.10
CA TYR A 234 16.60 -18.14 4.32
C TYR A 234 15.43 -17.18 4.48
N TYR A 235 15.60 -16.11 5.26
CA TYR A 235 14.54 -15.11 5.45
C TYR A 235 15.10 -13.69 5.60
N THR A 236 14.31 -12.70 5.23
CA THR A 236 14.56 -11.29 5.59
C THR A 236 14.00 -10.99 6.98
N ALA A 237 14.58 -10.04 7.72
CA ALA A 237 14.06 -9.71 9.05
C ALA A 237 12.60 -9.22 9.00
N ASP A 238 12.20 -8.54 7.91
CA ASP A 238 10.81 -8.18 7.68
C ASP A 238 9.90 -9.40 7.52
N ALA A 239 10.32 -10.38 6.71
CA ALA A 239 9.58 -11.62 6.55
C ALA A 239 9.41 -12.34 7.89
N ALA A 240 10.45 -12.40 8.73
CA ALA A 240 10.35 -13.02 10.05
C ALA A 240 9.30 -12.35 10.96
N ARG A 241 9.22 -11.01 10.94
CA ARG A 241 8.20 -10.26 11.70
C ARG A 241 6.80 -10.53 11.15
N SER A 242 6.65 -10.46 9.83
CA SER A 242 5.39 -10.68 9.12
C SER A 242 4.88 -12.12 9.29
N THR A 243 5.74 -13.12 9.18
CA THR A 243 5.41 -14.54 9.46
C THR A 243 4.95 -14.71 10.91
N PHE A 244 5.58 -14.06 11.88
CA PHE A 244 5.14 -14.13 13.27
C PHE A 244 3.77 -13.47 13.48
N ALA A 245 3.56 -12.29 12.90
CA ALA A 245 2.28 -11.58 13.00
C ALA A 245 1.12 -12.36 12.37
N VAL A 246 1.35 -13.04 11.25
CA VAL A 246 0.30 -13.74 10.50
C VAL A 246 0.12 -15.20 10.95
N TYR A 247 1.21 -15.92 11.22
CA TYR A 247 1.20 -17.38 11.49
C TYR A 247 1.66 -17.75 12.90
N GLY A 248 2.05 -16.78 13.74
CA GLY A 248 2.40 -17.01 15.14
C GLY A 248 3.77 -17.66 15.38
N TYR A 249 4.63 -17.74 14.37
CA TYR A 249 5.96 -18.36 14.51
C TYR A 249 7.07 -17.56 13.79
N ARG A 250 8.32 -17.76 14.20
CA ARG A 250 9.51 -17.17 13.56
C ARG A 250 10.31 -18.26 12.84
N PRO A 251 10.65 -18.10 11.54
CA PRO A 251 11.42 -19.11 10.81
C PRO A 251 12.75 -19.50 11.49
N GLY A 252 13.42 -18.56 12.15
CA GLY A 252 14.66 -18.81 12.88
C GLY A 252 14.55 -19.84 14.02
N TYR A 253 13.37 -20.02 14.63
CA TYR A 253 13.16 -21.06 15.65
C TYR A 253 13.21 -22.49 15.09
N PHE A 254 13.11 -22.62 13.77
CA PHE A 254 13.14 -23.90 13.04
C PHE A 254 14.41 -24.05 12.20
N GLY A 255 15.48 -23.32 12.54
CA GLY A 255 16.76 -23.41 11.84
C GLY A 255 16.86 -22.59 10.56
N GLY A 256 15.86 -21.74 10.25
CA GLY A 256 16.00 -20.76 9.19
C GLY A 256 17.13 -19.77 9.47
N LEU A 257 17.78 -19.28 8.42
CA LEU A 257 18.90 -18.35 8.49
C LEU A 257 18.47 -16.97 8.00
N GLU A 258 18.81 -15.92 8.74
CA GLU A 258 18.58 -14.56 8.26
C GLU A 258 19.57 -14.22 7.15
N LEU A 259 19.09 -13.59 6.07
CA LEU A 259 19.96 -13.11 5.00
C LEU A 259 20.85 -11.96 5.52
N PRO A 260 22.17 -11.99 5.27
CA PRO A 260 23.10 -10.96 5.71
C PRO A 260 23.04 -9.73 4.80
N LEU A 261 21.92 -9.03 4.84
CA LEU A 261 21.68 -7.82 4.06
C LEU A 261 22.43 -6.64 4.68
N SER A 262 23.09 -5.85 3.85
CA SER A 262 23.83 -4.65 4.25
C SER A 262 22.90 -3.46 4.55
N ARG A 263 21.69 -3.46 3.99
CA ARG A 263 20.68 -2.43 4.19
C ARG A 263 19.67 -2.84 5.27
N GLU A 264 19.18 -1.85 6.00
CA GLU A 264 18.03 -2.05 6.88
C GLU A 264 16.79 -2.42 6.06
N ASN A 265 15.98 -3.34 6.58
CA ASN A 265 14.75 -3.76 5.90
C ASN A 265 13.81 -2.56 5.73
N PRO A 266 13.32 -2.27 4.51
CA PRO A 266 12.24 -1.31 4.32
C PRO A 266 11.02 -1.80 5.10
N SER A 267 10.69 -1.12 6.20
CA SER A 267 9.52 -1.43 7.02
C SER A 267 8.29 -0.80 6.38
N LEU A 268 7.30 -1.61 5.99
CA LEU A 268 5.97 -1.08 5.62
C LEU A 268 5.34 -0.30 6.78
N GLY A 269 5.68 -0.65 8.04
CA GLY A 269 5.16 0.00 9.24
C GLY A 269 5.75 1.37 9.55
N ALA A 270 6.75 1.84 8.81
CA ALA A 270 7.29 3.20 9.01
C ALA A 270 6.46 4.30 8.30
N GLY A 271 5.53 3.91 7.42
CA GLY A 271 4.66 4.86 6.70
C GLY A 271 3.19 4.45 6.58
N THR A 272 2.84 3.19 6.86
CA THR A 272 1.45 2.74 6.90
C THR A 272 1.01 2.57 8.34
N ALA A 273 -0.07 3.27 8.72
CA ALA A 273 -0.69 3.20 10.03
C ALA A 273 -0.83 1.73 10.45
N THR A 274 -0.24 1.36 11.59
CA THR A 274 -0.41 0.06 12.22
C THR A 274 -1.90 -0.25 12.30
N SER A 275 -2.37 -1.21 11.50
CA SER A 275 -3.71 -1.78 11.70
C SER A 275 -3.62 -2.77 12.84
N GLU A 276 -3.66 -2.26 14.08
CA GLU A 276 -4.09 -3.10 15.19
C GLU A 276 -5.52 -3.57 14.88
N ARG A 277 -5.67 -4.87 14.63
CA ARG A 277 -6.96 -5.56 14.68
C ARG A 277 -7.11 -6.22 16.03
#